data_AF-A0A246JT55-F1
#
_entry.id   AF-A0A246JT55-F1
#
_cell.length_a   1.000
_cell.length_b   1.000
_cell.length_c   1.000
_cell.angle_alpha   90.00
_cell.angle_beta   90.00
_cell.angle_gamma   90.00
#
_symmetry.space_group_name_H-M   'P 1'
#
loop_
_entity.id
_entity.type
_entity.pdbx_description
1 polymer ?
#
loop_
_entity_poly.entity_id
_entity_poly.type
_entity_poly.pdbx_seq_one_letter_code
_entity_poly.pdbx_strand_id
1 'polypeptide(L)' 'MVIALAKMTARQGDVFLSVRFDDASYDDLAARHGISVEQVTTDFARALTMWSRCLHARFPHLVWPWL' A
#
# COMPACT_ATOMS: atom_id res chain seq x y z
N MET A 1 6.77 1.01 -10.93
CA MET A 1 5.95 0.62 -9.75
C MET A 1 5.11 -0.63 -9.96
N VAL A 2 4.81 -1.05 -11.19
CA VAL A 2 4.06 -2.29 -11.50
C VAL A 2 4.60 -3.54 -10.77
N ILE A 3 5.91 -3.63 -10.57
CA ILE A 3 6.55 -4.73 -9.83
C ILE A 3 6.06 -4.86 -8.38
N ALA A 4 5.79 -3.73 -7.70
CA ALA A 4 5.28 -3.76 -6.33
C ALA A 4 3.81 -4.20 -6.30
N LEU A 5 2.99 -3.65 -7.20
CA LEU A 5 1.57 -4.03 -7.33
C LEU A 5 1.41 -5.51 -7.70
N ALA A 6 2.28 -6.05 -8.55
CA ALA A 6 2.29 -7.47 -8.90
C ALA A 6 2.61 -8.41 -7.72
N LYS A 7 3.16 -7.88 -6.62
CA LYS A 7 3.44 -8.64 -5.38
C LYS A 7 2.33 -8.50 -4.34
N MET A 8 1.37 -7.60 -4.55
CA MET A 8 0.24 -7.37 -3.66
C MET A 8 -0.92 -8.29 -4.02
N THR A 9 -1.75 -8.64 -3.04
CA THR A 9 -3.07 -9.20 -3.36
C THR A 9 -3.93 -8.14 -4.03
N ALA A 10 -4.97 -8.55 -4.74
CA ALA A 10 -5.92 -7.61 -5.37
C ALA A 10 -6.46 -6.59 -4.35
N ARG A 11 -6.82 -7.07 -3.14
CA ARG A 11 -7.30 -6.21 -2.05
C ARG A 11 -6.24 -5.24 -1.54
N GLN A 12 -5.00 -5.70 -1.34
CA GLN A 12 -3.89 -4.84 -0.89
C GLN A 12 -3.53 -3.78 -1.94
N GLY A 13 -3.55 -4.15 -3.21
CA GLY A 13 -3.36 -3.22 -4.32
C GLY A 13 -4.45 -2.17 -4.37
N ASP A 14 -5.73 -2.57 -4.24
CA ASP A 14 -6.87 -1.65 -4.24
C ASP A 14 -6.82 -0.67 -3.07
N VAL A 15 -6.61 -1.17 -1.84
CA VAL A 15 -6.46 -0.35 -0.64
C VAL A 15 -5.29 0.62 -0.79
N PHE A 16 -4.12 0.14 -1.25
CA PHE A 16 -2.96 0.99 -1.43
C PHE A 16 -3.19 2.10 -2.46
N LEU A 17 -3.76 1.77 -3.63
CA LEU A 17 -4.02 2.76 -4.66
C LEU A 17 -5.07 3.78 -4.21
N SER A 18 -6.15 3.30 -3.59
CA SER A 18 -7.24 4.15 -3.11
C SER A 18 -6.77 5.15 -2.04
N VAL A 19 -5.98 4.71 -1.06
CA VAL A 19 -5.44 5.61 -0.02
C VAL A 19 -4.45 6.61 -0.61
N ARG A 20 -3.56 6.14 -1.50
CA ARG A 20 -2.37 6.92 -1.90
C ARG A 20 -2.62 7.84 -3.10
N PHE A 21 -3.63 7.55 -3.92
CA PHE A 21 -3.93 8.31 -5.14
C PHE A 21 -5.36 8.84 -5.21
N ASP A 22 -6.31 8.19 -4.52
CA ASP A 22 -7.73 8.59 -4.54
C ASP A 22 -8.20 9.24 -3.22
N ASP A 23 -7.28 9.44 -2.25
CA ASP A 23 -7.55 10.01 -0.92
C ASP A 23 -8.70 9.32 -0.16
N ALA A 24 -8.88 8.02 -0.40
CA ALA A 24 -9.96 7.26 0.22
C ALA A 24 -9.74 7.08 1.73
N SER A 25 -10.80 7.27 2.52
CA SER A 25 -10.75 7.02 3.96
C SER A 25 -10.72 5.52 4.27
N TYR A 26 -10.18 5.17 5.44
CA TYR A 26 -10.09 3.76 5.83
C TYR A 26 -11.47 3.17 6.16
N ASP A 27 -12.39 4.00 6.63
CA ASP A 27 -13.79 3.63 6.87
C ASP A 27 -14.52 3.29 5.57
N ASP A 28 -14.32 4.10 4.51
CA ASP A 28 -14.91 3.83 3.20
C ASP A 28 -14.38 2.54 2.59
N LEU A 29 -13.08 2.25 2.77
CA LEU A 29 -12.45 1.01 2.31
C LEU A 29 -12.91 -0.19 3.13
N ALA A 30 -13.08 -0.03 4.45
CA ALA A 30 -13.63 -1.06 5.33
C ALA A 30 -15.05 -1.44 4.88
N ALA A 31 -15.89 -0.44 4.63
CA ALA A 31 -17.25 -0.63 4.12
C ALA A 31 -17.27 -1.28 2.73
N ARG A 32 -16.43 -0.80 1.79
CA ARG A 32 -16.33 -1.31 0.41
C ARG A 32 -15.94 -2.79 0.37
N HIS A 33 -15.00 -3.20 1.22
CA HIS A 33 -14.46 -4.56 1.23
C HIS A 33 -15.13 -5.49 2.25
N GLY A 34 -16.06 -4.99 3.08
CA GLY A 34 -16.71 -5.76 4.14
C GLY A 34 -15.74 -6.25 5.22
N ILE A 35 -14.73 -5.45 5.56
CA ILE A 35 -13.68 -5.77 6.54
C ILE A 35 -13.59 -4.70 7.63
N SER A 36 -12.85 -4.96 8.70
CA SER A 36 -12.62 -3.94 9.72
C SER A 36 -11.57 -2.91 9.28
N VAL A 37 -11.63 -1.71 9.86
CA VAL A 37 -10.61 -0.66 9.68
C VAL A 37 -9.21 -1.16 10.07
N GLU A 38 -9.11 -2.02 11.09
CA GLU A 38 -7.84 -2.65 11.49
C GLU A 38 -7.28 -3.57 10.38
N GLN A 39 -8.14 -4.31 9.69
CA GLN A 39 -7.76 -5.13 8.54
C GLN A 39 -7.34 -4.26 7.35
N VAL A 40 -8.03 -3.15 7.07
CA VAL A 40 -7.61 -2.16 6.05
C VAL A 40 -6.23 -1.60 6.39
N THR A 41 -6.02 -1.20 7.65
CA THR A 41 -4.74 -0.66 8.12
C THR A 41 -3.61 -1.67 7.96
N THR A 42 -3.87 -2.94 8.30
CA THR A 42 -2.91 -4.03 8.16
C THR A 42 -2.56 -4.28 6.70
N ASP A 43 -3.55 -4.30 5.82
CA ASP A 43 -3.32 -4.50 4.38
C ASP A 43 -2.60 -3.31 3.76
N PHE A 44 -2.94 -2.09 4.16
CA PHE A 44 -2.22 -0.88 3.74
C PHE A 44 -0.75 -0.91 4.19
N ALA A 45 -0.48 -1.23 5.46
CA ALA A 45 0.89 -1.32 5.98
C ALA A 45 1.74 -2.38 5.25
N ARG A 46 1.14 -3.53 4.93
CA ARG A 46 1.78 -4.59 4.13
C ARG A 46 2.08 -4.11 2.71
N ALA A 47 1.11 -3.50 2.04
CA ALA A 47 1.29 -2.95 0.71
C ALA A 47 2.37 -1.84 0.69
N LEU A 48 2.33 -0.92 1.65
CA LEU A 48 3.33 0.14 1.78
C LEU A 48 4.74 -0.42 2.00
N THR A 49 4.88 -1.45 2.82
CA THR A 49 6.17 -2.14 3.03
C THR A 49 6.69 -2.77 1.75
N MET A 50 5.84 -3.46 0.99
CA MET A 50 6.23 -4.06 -0.29
C MET A 50 6.65 -2.98 -1.30
N TRP A 51 5.90 -1.88 -1.35
CA TRP A 51 6.22 -0.74 -2.21
C TRP A 51 7.56 -0.10 -1.86
N SER A 52 7.78 0.21 -0.58
CA SER A 52 9.02 0.79 -0.07
C SER A 52 10.22 -0.10 -0.40
N ARG A 53 10.13 -1.41 -0.16
CA ARG A 53 11.20 -2.37 -0.52
C ARG A 53 11.50 -2.36 -2.02
N CYS A 54 10.49 -2.31 -2.87
CA CYS A 54 10.69 -2.25 -4.32
C CYS A 54 11.31 -0.91 -4.76
N LEU A 55 10.94 0.19 -4.10
CA LEU A 55 11.54 1.50 -4.34
C LEU A 55 13.03 1.49 -3.94
N HIS A 56 13.36 0.96 -2.77
CA HIS A 56 14.74 0.83 -2.29
C HIS A 56 15.60 -0.01 -3.23
N ALA A 57 15.09 -1.17 -3.67
CA ALA A 57 15.81 -2.05 -4.57
C ALA A 57 16.06 -1.42 -5.95
N ARG A 58 15.17 -0.55 -6.42
CA ARG A 58 15.29 0.09 -7.73
C ARG A 58 16.04 1.43 -7.70
N PHE A 59 15.85 2.21 -6.65
CA PHE A 59 16.35 3.58 -6.52
C PHE A 59 16.90 3.84 -5.11
N PRO A 60 18.01 3.20 -4.72
CA PRO A 60 18.56 3.33 -3.38
C PRO A 60 18.95 4.77 -3.01
N HIS A 61 19.32 5.59 -3.99
CA HIS A 61 19.69 6.99 -3.78
C HIS A 61 18.51 7.91 -3.41
N LEU A 62 17.25 7.51 -3.70
CA LEU A 62 16.08 8.31 -3.37
C LEU A 62 15.64 8.17 -1.90
N VAL A 63 16.19 7.18 -1.20
CA VAL A 63 15.75 6.76 0.13
C VAL A 63 16.90 6.76 1.16
N TRP A 64 18.11 7.12 0.72
CA TRP A 64 19.29 7.31 1.58
C TRP A 64 19.49 8.81 1.89
N PRO A 65 19.87 9.24 3.12
CA PRO A 65 20.16 8.47 4.34
C PRO A 65 19.01 8.54 5.38
N TRP A 66 17.77 8.79 4.94
CA TRP A 66 16.67 9.22 5.83
C TRP A 66 15.76 8.09 6.36
N LEU A 67 16.29 6.86 6.48
CA LEU A 67 15.63 5.72 7.12
C LEU A 67 16.58 4.98 8.06
#